data_AF-A0A016SUW6-F1
#
_entry.id   AF-A0A016SUW6-F1
#
_cell.length_a   1.000
_cell.length_b   1.000
_cell.length_c   1.000
_cell.angle_alpha   90.00
_cell.angle_beta   90.00
_cell.angle_gamma   90.00
#
_symmetry.space_group_name_H-M   'P 1'
#
loop_
_entity.id
_entity.type
_entity.pdbx_description
1 polymer ?
#
loop_
_entity_poly.entity_id
_entity_poly.type
_entity_poly.pdbx_seq_one_letter_code
_entity_poly.pdbx_strand_id
1 'polypeptide(L)'
;MDSKIPDGSHLVEVTQVSLSFLSKKSSSITPHVLCSLSAWFRSKYPEWTVGAVASSAPLNLKIDFFEYAQVVEDDLTVTNKDCPGNVRDAFQKMQVLSNSSDGLNQLNKYFNLQPPFDKNTTQRDITNFFANVFGVFQSMSQYTYDGRNGESQKNLTDAKVCEIMMDTKEPDVIKRVYNVYLWYNGITGDPKTDLTVFPNSYSDMIASVKTGNLTLLGEDNAAARGWMWLCCNEVGFMQTTEGGIFGKTVPLQYYIDMCTDMFDASVTLDYLTPRNKAAQSYYGGSDKYTASNVVLPNGSLDPWHALGCYLNNTATTYPILINGTAHCSDMYPAYDGEPSALVGVRAQIKGHVRDFIKYDPVADGPGGSGFSISLFTSFLILLLSRM
;
A
#
# COMPACT_ATOMS: atom_id res chain seq x y z
N MET A 1 16.40 0.24 -6.26
CA MET A 1 15.92 1.39 -5.45
C MET A 1 16.95 2.49 -5.28
N ASP A 2 18.24 2.17 -5.29
CA ASP A 2 19.34 3.11 -5.04
C ASP A 2 19.46 4.27 -6.05
N SER A 3 18.94 4.13 -7.29
CA SER A 3 18.96 5.20 -8.30
C SER A 3 18.01 6.38 -8.01
N LYS A 4 17.16 6.28 -6.98
CA LYS A 4 16.24 7.34 -6.55
C LYS A 4 16.75 8.15 -5.35
N ILE A 5 17.95 7.86 -4.87
CA ILE A 5 18.59 8.59 -3.77
C ILE A 5 19.38 9.76 -4.40
N PRO A 6 19.07 11.03 -4.08
CA PRO A 6 19.74 12.18 -4.69
C PRO A 6 21.26 12.17 -4.46
N ASP A 7 22.02 12.72 -5.43
CA ASP A 7 23.44 13.00 -5.21
C ASP A 7 23.63 14.13 -4.19
N GLY A 8 24.75 14.07 -3.48
CA GLY A 8 24.94 14.69 -2.18
C GLY A 8 24.89 16.22 -2.19
N SER A 9 24.03 16.76 -1.34
CA SER A 9 24.26 18.02 -0.63
C SER A 9 23.92 17.78 0.85
N HIS A 10 24.76 18.28 1.76
CA HIS A 10 24.61 18.08 3.20
C HIS A 10 23.27 18.67 3.70
N LEU A 11 22.23 17.84 3.75
CA LEU A 11 20.92 18.19 4.29
C LEU A 11 20.85 17.71 5.75
N VAL A 12 20.84 18.65 6.69
CA VAL A 12 20.45 18.37 8.08
C VAL A 12 18.92 18.37 8.13
N GLU A 13 18.30 17.33 7.57
CA GLU A 13 16.85 17.14 7.57
C GLU A 13 16.49 15.79 8.18
N VAL A 14 15.36 15.75 8.89
CA VAL A 14 14.68 14.48 9.15
C VAL A 14 14.06 14.05 7.83
N THR A 15 14.44 12.87 7.33
CA THR A 15 13.84 12.35 6.10
C THR A 15 12.41 11.95 6.40
N GLN A 16 11.50 12.90 6.24
CA GLN A 16 10.08 12.66 6.20
C GLN A 16 9.68 12.77 4.73
N VAL A 17 9.38 11.64 4.09
CA VAL A 17 8.78 11.70 2.76
C VAL A 17 7.33 12.11 2.96
N SER A 18 7.09 13.42 2.85
CA SER A 18 5.73 13.97 2.91
C SER A 18 4.97 13.53 1.67
N LEU A 19 3.87 12.80 1.88
CA LEU A 19 2.83 12.49 0.89
C LEU A 19 2.35 13.72 0.09
N SER A 20 2.57 14.94 0.61
CA SER A 20 2.10 16.20 0.02
C SER A 20 2.70 16.52 -1.36
N PHE A 21 3.88 16.01 -1.72
CA PHE A 21 4.46 16.25 -3.04
C PHE A 21 3.86 15.39 -4.17
N LEU A 22 3.14 14.32 -3.85
CA LEU A 22 2.54 13.40 -4.84
C LEU A 22 1.00 13.36 -4.75
N SER A 23 0.42 13.76 -3.62
CA SER A 23 -1.02 13.78 -3.36
C SER A 23 -1.83 14.74 -4.24
N LYS A 24 -1.21 15.73 -4.92
CA LYS A 24 -1.98 16.74 -5.65
C LYS A 24 -2.52 16.29 -7.01
N LYS A 25 -2.02 15.20 -7.62
CA LYS A 25 -2.45 14.80 -8.98
C LYS A 25 -2.48 13.31 -9.34
N SER A 26 -1.81 12.41 -8.62
CA SER A 26 -1.87 10.98 -8.97
C SER A 26 -2.32 10.13 -7.78
N SER A 27 -3.42 9.42 -8.01
CA SER A 27 -4.01 8.39 -7.14
C SER A 27 -3.19 7.08 -7.12
N SER A 28 -2.12 6.99 -7.91
CA SER A 28 -1.52 5.71 -8.31
C SER A 28 -0.07 5.50 -7.88
N ILE A 29 0.59 6.50 -7.27
CA ILE A 29 1.85 6.22 -6.55
C ILE A 29 1.48 5.68 -5.18
N THR A 30 1.57 4.37 -5.03
CA THR A 30 1.33 3.70 -3.76
C THR A 30 2.36 4.19 -2.72
N PRO A 31 1.95 4.83 -1.61
CA PRO A 31 2.85 5.49 -0.65
C PRO A 31 3.91 4.57 -0.01
N HIS A 32 3.65 3.26 0.02
CA HIS A 32 4.42 2.23 0.74
C HIS A 32 5.93 2.26 0.48
N VAL A 33 6.37 2.29 -0.78
CA VAL A 33 7.81 2.27 -1.11
C VAL A 33 8.49 3.57 -0.67
N LEU A 34 7.79 4.70 -0.70
CA LEU A 34 8.34 5.97 -0.25
C LEU A 34 8.57 5.99 1.26
N CYS A 35 7.69 5.31 2.01
CA CYS A 35 7.85 5.14 3.45
C CYS A 35 9.01 4.20 3.79
N SER A 36 9.13 3.05 3.11
CA SER A 36 10.29 2.16 3.29
C SER A 36 11.61 2.82 2.89
N LEU A 37 11.60 3.68 1.86
CA LEU A 37 12.77 4.47 1.47
C LEU A 37 13.24 5.41 2.59
N SER A 38 12.35 6.04 3.37
CA SER A 38 12.76 6.84 4.54
C SER A 38 13.52 5.99 5.57
N ALA A 39 13.00 4.80 5.89
CA ALA A 39 13.65 3.87 6.81
C ALA A 39 15.01 3.37 6.27
N TRP A 40 15.06 2.96 5.00
CA TRP A 40 16.29 2.46 4.37
C TRP A 40 17.33 3.55 4.20
N PHE A 41 16.92 4.78 3.84
CA PHE A 41 17.83 5.91 3.69
C PHE A 41 18.51 6.22 5.02
N ARG A 42 17.74 6.30 6.13
CA ARG A 42 18.33 6.47 7.46
C ARG A 42 19.25 5.33 7.86
N SER A 43 18.92 4.09 7.48
CA SER A 43 19.78 2.93 7.76
C SER A 43 21.08 2.93 6.98
N LYS A 44 21.10 3.47 5.76
CA LYS A 44 22.23 3.38 4.82
C LYS A 44 23.11 4.62 4.79
N TYR A 45 22.52 5.78 5.07
CA TYR A 45 23.17 7.08 5.05
C TYR A 45 22.87 7.83 6.36
N PRO A 46 23.19 7.25 7.54
CA PRO A 46 22.93 7.88 8.82
C PRO A 46 23.70 9.20 9.01
N GLU A 47 24.73 9.46 8.22
CA GLU A 47 25.49 10.71 8.22
C GLU A 47 24.85 11.82 7.37
N TRP A 48 23.81 11.51 6.59
CA TRP A 48 23.09 12.48 5.72
C TRP A 48 21.71 12.85 6.25
N THR A 49 21.33 12.31 7.40
CA THR A 49 20.03 12.54 8.05
C THR A 49 20.24 12.57 9.54
N VAL A 50 19.40 13.29 10.29
CA VAL A 50 19.45 13.22 11.76
C VAL A 50 18.47 12.19 12.34
N GLY A 51 17.48 11.78 11.53
CA GLY A 51 16.52 10.73 11.85
C GLY A 51 15.49 10.54 10.73
N ALA A 52 14.55 9.62 10.94
CA ALA A 52 13.49 9.29 9.99
C ALA A 52 12.15 9.01 10.66
N VAL A 53 11.06 9.30 9.94
CA VAL A 53 9.72 8.81 10.24
C VAL A 53 9.23 8.06 9.01
N ALA A 54 9.06 6.75 9.14
CA ALA A 54 8.68 5.85 8.05
C ALA A 54 7.32 5.23 8.36
N SER A 55 6.26 5.97 8.05
CA SER A 55 4.88 5.57 8.32
C SER A 55 4.41 4.45 7.40
N SER A 56 3.86 3.39 7.98
CA SER A 56 3.31 2.25 7.26
C SER A 56 4.31 1.64 6.29
N ALA A 57 5.56 1.52 6.75
CA ALA A 57 6.68 1.09 5.94
C ALA A 57 6.85 -0.44 5.98
N PRO A 58 6.52 -1.16 4.89
CA PRO A 58 6.83 -2.58 4.79
C PRO A 58 8.35 -2.75 4.63
N LEU A 59 9.01 -3.21 5.70
CA LEU A 59 10.45 -3.45 5.70
C LEU A 59 10.79 -4.92 5.44
N ASN A 60 9.83 -5.83 5.59
CA ASN A 60 9.98 -7.22 5.23
C ASN A 60 9.67 -7.44 3.74
N LEU A 61 10.68 -7.47 2.88
CA LEU A 61 10.50 -7.76 1.45
C LEU A 61 10.10 -9.22 1.26
N LYS A 62 8.93 -9.43 0.65
CA LYS A 62 8.33 -10.76 0.50
C LYS A 62 7.64 -10.88 -0.84
N ILE A 63 8.02 -11.87 -1.65
CA ILE A 63 7.43 -12.07 -2.99
C ILE A 63 5.93 -12.36 -2.89
N ASP A 64 5.56 -13.39 -2.13
CA ASP A 64 4.19 -13.85 -1.95
C ASP A 64 3.60 -13.28 -0.66
N PHE A 65 2.75 -12.27 -0.78
CA PHE A 65 2.22 -11.51 0.35
C PHE A 65 0.73 -11.78 0.58
N PHE A 66 0.44 -13.01 1.01
CA PHE A 66 -0.91 -13.45 1.33
C PHE A 66 -1.45 -12.87 2.64
N GLU A 67 -0.58 -12.43 3.56
CA GLU A 67 -1.01 -11.84 4.84
C GLU A 67 -1.80 -10.55 4.63
N TYR A 68 -1.63 -9.87 3.49
CA TYR A 68 -2.50 -8.74 3.12
C TYR A 68 -3.98 -9.13 3.18
N ALA A 69 -4.34 -10.25 2.54
CA ALA A 69 -5.71 -10.74 2.50
C ALA A 69 -6.20 -11.19 3.89
N GLN A 70 -5.30 -11.66 4.75
CA GLN A 70 -5.62 -12.06 6.13
C GLN A 70 -5.91 -10.85 7.02
N VAL A 71 -5.12 -9.77 6.90
CA VAL A 71 -5.40 -8.54 7.64
C VAL A 71 -6.71 -7.91 7.18
N VAL A 72 -7.04 -7.93 5.89
CA VAL A 72 -8.37 -7.50 5.41
C VAL A 72 -9.50 -8.32 6.07
N GLU A 73 -9.31 -9.63 6.25
CA GLU A 73 -10.27 -10.46 7.00
C GLU A 73 -10.36 -10.06 8.48
N ASP A 74 -9.23 -9.77 9.12
CA ASP A 74 -9.17 -9.31 10.51
C ASP A 74 -9.87 -7.94 10.68
N ASP A 75 -9.66 -7.01 9.77
CA ASP A 75 -10.25 -5.67 9.77
C ASP A 75 -11.78 -5.73 9.66
N LEU A 76 -12.28 -6.56 8.74
CA LEU A 76 -13.71 -6.84 8.59
C LEU A 76 -14.26 -7.54 9.84
N THR A 77 -13.48 -8.42 10.48
CA THR A 77 -13.87 -9.12 11.72
C THR A 77 -14.01 -8.14 12.89
N VAL A 78 -13.04 -7.23 13.05
CA VAL A 78 -13.06 -6.17 14.08
C VAL A 78 -14.25 -5.23 13.86
N THR A 79 -14.57 -4.93 12.61
CA THR A 79 -15.71 -4.09 12.24
C THR A 79 -17.05 -4.79 12.50
N ASN A 80 -17.20 -6.03 12.04
CA ASN A 80 -18.37 -6.87 12.26
C ASN A 80 -18.00 -8.35 12.12
N LYS A 81 -18.07 -9.10 13.22
CA LYS A 81 -17.69 -10.53 13.29
C LYS A 81 -18.34 -11.45 12.25
N ASP A 82 -19.52 -11.11 11.73
CA ASP A 82 -20.28 -11.98 10.81
C ASP A 82 -20.07 -11.58 9.33
N CYS A 83 -19.48 -10.41 9.08
CA CYS A 83 -19.21 -9.85 7.75
C CYS A 83 -18.21 -10.70 6.92
N PRO A 84 -17.06 -11.15 7.46
CA PRO A 84 -16.14 -12.03 6.73
C PRO A 84 -16.80 -13.32 6.23
N GLY A 85 -17.78 -13.85 6.99
CA GLY A 85 -18.54 -15.03 6.57
C GLY A 85 -19.28 -14.82 5.25
N ASN A 86 -19.96 -13.68 5.09
CA ASN A 86 -20.68 -13.36 3.85
C ASN A 86 -19.73 -13.11 2.67
N VAL A 87 -18.57 -12.49 2.91
CA VAL A 87 -17.53 -12.31 1.88
C VAL A 87 -16.99 -13.65 1.44
N ARG A 88 -16.65 -14.53 2.39
CA ARG A 88 -16.18 -15.89 2.12
C ARG A 88 -17.19 -16.69 1.29
N ASP A 89 -18.46 -16.67 1.69
CA ASP A 89 -19.53 -17.36 0.97
C ASP A 89 -19.69 -16.83 -0.46
N ALA A 90 -19.57 -15.52 -0.68
CA ALA A 90 -19.64 -14.93 -2.00
C ALA A 90 -18.45 -15.35 -2.88
N PHE A 91 -17.22 -15.25 -2.38
CA PHE A 91 -16.01 -15.65 -3.12
C PHE A 91 -16.00 -17.15 -3.43
N GLN A 92 -16.46 -18.01 -2.52
CA GLN A 92 -16.60 -19.45 -2.77
C GLN A 92 -17.62 -19.74 -3.87
N LYS A 93 -18.80 -19.09 -3.83
CA LYS A 93 -19.81 -19.26 -4.88
C LYS A 93 -19.31 -18.77 -6.24
N MET A 94 -18.66 -17.60 -6.29
CA MET A 94 -18.07 -17.09 -7.53
C MET A 94 -17.00 -18.04 -8.09
N GLN A 95 -16.15 -18.62 -7.24
CA GLN A 95 -15.16 -19.63 -7.65
C GLN A 95 -15.80 -20.89 -8.23
N VAL A 96 -16.89 -21.37 -7.63
CA VAL A 96 -17.63 -22.51 -8.17
C VAL A 96 -18.20 -22.18 -9.56
N LEU A 97 -18.78 -20.98 -9.72
CA LEU A 97 -19.30 -20.54 -11.01
C LEU A 97 -18.20 -20.41 -12.08
N SER A 98 -17.01 -19.93 -11.73
CA SER A 98 -15.93 -19.76 -12.69
C SER A 98 -15.39 -21.07 -13.30
N ASN A 99 -15.74 -22.22 -12.73
CA ASN A 99 -15.26 -23.54 -13.19
C ASN A 99 -16.06 -24.13 -14.36
N SER A 100 -17.08 -23.44 -14.87
CA SER A 100 -17.92 -23.94 -15.97
C SER A 100 -18.41 -22.84 -16.90
N SER A 101 -18.66 -23.16 -18.17
CA SER A 101 -19.19 -22.18 -19.13
C SER A 101 -20.56 -21.61 -18.71
N ASP A 102 -21.44 -22.43 -18.13
CA ASP A 102 -22.73 -21.98 -17.61
C ASP A 102 -22.57 -21.07 -16.39
N GLY A 103 -21.61 -21.34 -15.53
CA GLY A 103 -21.32 -20.47 -14.38
C GLY A 103 -20.66 -19.15 -14.79
N LEU A 104 -19.77 -19.14 -15.79
CA LEU A 104 -19.25 -17.91 -16.39
C LEU A 104 -20.39 -17.05 -16.99
N ASN A 105 -21.36 -17.69 -17.65
CA ASN A 105 -22.56 -17.00 -18.13
C ASN A 105 -23.44 -16.44 -16.99
N GLN A 106 -23.40 -17.04 -15.80
CA GLN A 106 -24.05 -16.47 -14.61
C GLN A 106 -23.26 -15.27 -14.07
N LEU A 107 -21.93 -15.33 -14.03
CA LEU A 107 -21.10 -14.19 -13.63
C LEU A 107 -21.31 -12.97 -14.53
N ASN A 108 -21.47 -13.17 -15.85
CA ASN A 108 -21.87 -12.11 -16.79
C ASN A 108 -23.22 -11.45 -16.48
N LYS A 109 -24.10 -12.12 -15.72
CA LYS A 109 -25.40 -11.57 -15.31
C LYS A 109 -25.32 -10.84 -13.97
N TYR A 110 -24.41 -11.27 -13.09
CA TYR A 110 -24.16 -10.59 -11.81
C TYR A 110 -23.39 -9.30 -12.01
N PHE A 111 -22.36 -9.35 -12.86
CA PHE A 111 -21.44 -8.26 -13.11
C PHE A 111 -21.62 -7.80 -14.55
N ASN A 112 -21.66 -6.49 -14.81
CA ASN A 112 -21.62 -5.93 -16.16
C ASN A 112 -20.20 -6.07 -16.74
N LEU A 113 -19.78 -7.31 -17.00
CA LEU A 113 -18.42 -7.64 -17.44
C LEU A 113 -18.17 -7.13 -18.85
N GLN A 114 -17.07 -6.41 -19.03
CA GLN A 114 -16.61 -5.95 -20.34
C GLN A 114 -15.13 -6.30 -20.54
N PRO A 115 -14.80 -7.20 -21.50
CA PRO A 115 -15.73 -8.03 -22.27
C PRO A 115 -16.46 -9.07 -21.39
N PRO A 116 -17.65 -9.54 -21.80
CA PRO A 116 -18.29 -10.67 -21.12
C PRO A 116 -17.46 -11.93 -21.30
N PHE A 117 -17.50 -12.81 -20.30
CA PHE A 117 -16.92 -14.15 -20.42
C PHE A 117 -17.59 -14.95 -21.54
N ASP A 118 -16.77 -15.66 -22.30
CA ASP A 118 -17.17 -16.45 -23.46
C ASP A 118 -16.26 -17.68 -23.62
N LYS A 119 -16.37 -18.37 -24.74
CA LYS A 119 -15.56 -19.57 -25.05
C LYS A 119 -14.05 -19.31 -25.17
N ASN A 120 -13.63 -18.05 -25.35
CA ASN A 120 -12.22 -17.65 -25.49
C ASN A 120 -11.65 -17.13 -24.17
N THR A 121 -12.47 -17.03 -23.12
CA THR A 121 -12.04 -16.63 -21.78
C THR A 121 -10.92 -17.53 -21.27
N THR A 122 -9.82 -16.91 -20.91
CA THR A 122 -8.66 -17.61 -20.37
C THR A 122 -8.72 -17.68 -18.85
N GLN A 123 -7.92 -18.58 -18.26
CA GLN A 123 -7.77 -18.59 -16.80
C GLN A 123 -7.22 -17.26 -16.27
N ARG A 124 -6.41 -16.53 -17.05
CA ARG A 124 -5.89 -15.21 -16.65
C ARG A 124 -7.00 -14.16 -16.60
N ASP A 125 -7.99 -14.22 -17.48
CA ASP A 125 -9.16 -13.33 -17.42
C ASP A 125 -10.04 -13.62 -16.20
N ILE A 126 -10.21 -14.90 -15.85
CA ILE A 126 -10.92 -15.32 -14.63
C ILE A 126 -10.15 -14.86 -13.39
N THR A 127 -8.83 -15.01 -13.36
CA THR A 127 -8.03 -14.53 -12.23
C THR A 127 -8.01 -13.01 -12.14
N ASN A 128 -7.97 -12.30 -13.27
CA ASN A 128 -8.07 -10.85 -13.35
C ASN A 128 -9.43 -10.35 -12.80
N PHE A 129 -10.51 -11.11 -13.01
CA PHE A 129 -11.81 -10.84 -12.38
C PHE A 129 -11.70 -10.82 -10.88
N PHE A 130 -11.19 -11.91 -10.30
CA PHE A 130 -11.02 -11.98 -8.86
C PHE A 130 -10.04 -10.95 -8.33
N ALA A 131 -8.97 -10.62 -9.07
CA ALA A 131 -8.04 -9.56 -8.69
C ALA A 131 -8.74 -8.19 -8.64
N ASN A 132 -9.61 -7.88 -9.60
CA ASN A 132 -10.37 -6.64 -9.62
C ASN A 132 -11.43 -6.59 -8.49
N VAL A 133 -12.11 -7.71 -8.23
CA VAL A 133 -13.05 -7.79 -7.10
C VAL A 133 -12.30 -7.61 -5.78
N PHE A 134 -11.20 -8.35 -5.60
CA PHE A 134 -10.34 -8.25 -4.41
C PHE A 134 -9.81 -6.83 -4.23
N GLY A 135 -9.36 -6.17 -5.30
CA GLY A 135 -8.84 -4.80 -5.29
C GLY A 135 -9.79 -3.76 -4.70
N VAL A 136 -11.10 -3.97 -4.78
CA VAL A 136 -12.08 -3.12 -4.08
C VAL A 136 -12.00 -3.31 -2.57
N PHE A 137 -11.96 -4.55 -2.07
CA PHE A 137 -11.81 -4.82 -0.64
C PHE A 137 -10.47 -4.31 -0.12
N GLN A 138 -9.39 -4.51 -0.87
CA GLN A 138 -8.08 -3.96 -0.54
C GLN A 138 -8.14 -2.44 -0.36
N SER A 139 -8.77 -1.74 -1.31
CA SER A 139 -8.87 -0.27 -1.28
C SER A 139 -9.76 0.25 -0.15
N MET A 140 -10.82 -0.48 0.21
CA MET A 140 -11.74 -0.09 1.29
C MET A 140 -11.09 -0.28 2.67
N SER A 141 -10.39 -1.39 2.89
CA SER A 141 -9.73 -1.67 4.18
C SER A 141 -8.45 -0.84 4.35
N GLN A 142 -7.55 -0.82 3.36
CA GLN A 142 -6.26 -0.11 3.47
C GLN A 142 -6.42 1.39 3.76
N TYR A 143 -7.53 2.01 3.36
CA TYR A 143 -7.77 3.44 3.54
C TYR A 143 -8.94 3.74 4.50
N THR A 144 -9.38 2.75 5.28
CA THR A 144 -10.50 2.90 6.22
C THR A 144 -10.14 3.94 7.30
N TYR A 145 -10.89 5.05 7.37
CA TYR A 145 -10.66 6.10 8.36
C TYR A 145 -9.23 6.71 8.32
N ASP A 146 -8.53 6.68 7.18
CA ASP A 146 -7.16 7.22 7.12
C ASP A 146 -7.11 8.75 7.24
N GLY A 147 -8.21 9.43 6.92
CA GLY A 147 -8.35 10.87 7.01
C GLY A 147 -7.82 11.66 5.82
N ARG A 148 -7.43 11.00 4.72
CA ARG A 148 -6.86 11.68 3.53
C ARG A 148 -7.84 12.62 2.85
N ASN A 149 -9.13 12.32 2.93
CA ASN A 149 -10.23 13.13 2.44
C ASN A 149 -11.56 12.79 3.13
N GLY A 150 -12.62 13.56 2.89
CA GLY A 150 -13.94 13.33 3.50
C GLY A 150 -14.55 11.96 3.19
N GLU A 151 -14.21 11.35 2.06
CA GLU A 151 -14.71 10.03 1.67
C GLU A 151 -14.05 8.91 2.50
N SER A 152 -12.74 8.93 2.67
CA SER A 152 -12.02 7.97 3.55
C SER A 152 -12.43 8.08 5.03
N GLN A 153 -12.92 9.25 5.45
CA GLN A 153 -13.39 9.43 6.83
C GLN A 153 -14.74 8.76 7.09
N LYS A 154 -15.55 8.50 6.05
CA LYS A 154 -16.97 8.14 6.20
C LYS A 154 -17.45 7.03 5.26
N ASN A 155 -17.14 7.13 3.98
CA ASN A 155 -17.78 6.37 2.91
C ASN A 155 -16.89 5.25 2.33
N LEU A 156 -15.57 5.40 2.35
CA LEU A 156 -14.61 4.38 1.93
C LEU A 156 -14.04 3.67 3.16
N THR A 157 -14.88 2.85 3.81
CA THR A 157 -14.58 2.24 5.11
C THR A 157 -15.03 0.79 5.19
N ASP A 158 -14.40 0.00 6.05
CA ASP A 158 -14.83 -1.38 6.32
C ASP A 158 -16.25 -1.46 6.88
N ALA A 159 -16.68 -0.44 7.65
CA ALA A 159 -18.06 -0.37 8.11
C ALA A 159 -19.05 -0.33 6.93
N LYS A 160 -18.70 0.36 5.84
CA LYS A 160 -19.52 0.39 4.63
C LYS A 160 -19.47 -0.93 3.87
N VAL A 161 -18.31 -1.58 3.78
CA VAL A 161 -18.21 -2.94 3.21
C VAL A 161 -19.14 -3.88 3.97
N CYS A 162 -19.06 -3.89 5.30
CA CYS A 162 -19.88 -4.76 6.13
C CYS A 162 -21.36 -4.39 6.14
N GLU A 163 -21.71 -3.11 6.05
CA GLU A 163 -23.10 -2.69 5.87
C GLU A 163 -23.71 -3.34 4.62
N ILE A 164 -23.01 -3.29 3.49
CA ILE A 164 -23.48 -3.85 2.22
C ILE A 164 -23.47 -5.39 2.26
N MET A 165 -22.39 -6.00 2.74
CA MET A 165 -22.25 -7.46 2.78
C MET A 165 -23.22 -8.14 3.76
N MET A 166 -23.68 -7.40 4.78
CA MET A 166 -24.68 -7.86 5.75
C MET A 166 -26.13 -7.50 5.37
N ASP A 167 -26.37 -6.82 4.24
CA ASP A 167 -27.72 -6.39 3.86
C ASP A 167 -28.61 -7.57 3.47
N THR A 168 -29.42 -8.02 4.43
CA THR A 168 -30.38 -9.13 4.24
C THR A 168 -31.50 -8.83 3.23
N LYS A 169 -31.70 -7.58 2.81
CA LYS A 169 -32.68 -7.24 1.76
C LYS A 169 -32.26 -7.74 0.38
N GLU A 170 -30.95 -7.85 0.13
CA GLU A 170 -30.41 -8.56 -1.02
C GLU A 170 -30.02 -9.98 -0.58
N PRO A 171 -30.82 -11.03 -0.85
CA PRO A 171 -30.53 -12.38 -0.38
C PRO A 171 -29.29 -13.01 -1.05
N ASP A 172 -28.85 -12.49 -2.19
CA ASP A 172 -27.71 -13.02 -2.92
C ASP A 172 -26.39 -12.35 -2.54
N VAL A 173 -25.53 -13.10 -1.86
CA VAL A 173 -24.21 -12.63 -1.43
C VAL A 173 -23.29 -12.23 -2.59
N ILE A 174 -23.44 -12.78 -3.80
CA ILE A 174 -22.67 -12.35 -4.98
C ILE A 174 -23.10 -10.94 -5.40
N LYS A 175 -24.41 -10.66 -5.39
CA LYS A 175 -24.92 -9.31 -5.70
C LYS A 175 -24.46 -8.29 -4.66
N ARG A 176 -24.35 -8.68 -3.38
CA ARG A 176 -23.78 -7.79 -2.35
C ARG A 176 -22.33 -7.40 -2.67
N VAL A 177 -21.51 -8.33 -3.16
CA VAL A 177 -20.15 -8.02 -3.64
C VAL A 177 -20.19 -7.01 -4.78
N TYR A 178 -21.09 -7.19 -5.76
CA TYR A 178 -21.23 -6.21 -6.85
C TYR A 178 -21.75 -4.85 -6.33
N ASN A 179 -22.61 -4.82 -5.31
CA ASN A 179 -23.03 -3.58 -4.68
C ASN A 179 -21.87 -2.86 -3.96
N VAL A 180 -20.93 -3.59 -3.36
CA VAL A 180 -19.68 -3.00 -2.82
C VAL A 180 -18.86 -2.38 -3.94
N TYR A 181 -18.72 -3.08 -5.08
CA TYR A 181 -18.06 -2.55 -6.27
C TYR A 181 -18.73 -1.27 -6.79
N LEU A 182 -20.05 -1.26 -6.95
CA LEU A 182 -20.81 -0.10 -7.42
C LEU A 182 -20.68 1.08 -6.46
N TRP A 183 -20.70 0.83 -5.15
CA TRP A 183 -20.48 1.85 -4.14
C TRP A 183 -19.08 2.48 -4.27
N TYR A 184 -18.05 1.64 -4.33
CA TYR A 184 -16.66 2.08 -4.48
C TYR A 184 -16.48 2.92 -5.76
N ASN A 185 -16.93 2.41 -6.91
CA ASN A 185 -16.88 3.13 -8.18
C ASN A 185 -17.67 4.43 -8.17
N GLY A 186 -18.82 4.48 -7.48
CA GLY A 186 -19.63 5.69 -7.32
C GLY A 186 -18.87 6.84 -6.67
N ILE A 187 -17.82 6.54 -5.90
CA ILE A 187 -16.98 7.52 -5.19
C ILE A 187 -15.67 7.78 -5.92
N THR A 188 -15.00 6.72 -6.40
CA THR A 188 -13.63 6.82 -6.93
C THR A 188 -13.56 6.87 -8.45
N GLY A 189 -14.63 6.49 -9.16
CA GLY A 189 -14.67 6.45 -10.60
C GLY A 189 -14.89 7.83 -11.24
N ASP A 190 -14.58 7.93 -12.54
CA ASP A 190 -14.91 9.13 -13.32
C ASP A 190 -16.42 9.19 -13.55
N PRO A 191 -17.14 10.22 -13.05
CA PRO A 191 -18.59 10.33 -13.23
C PRO A 191 -19.03 10.47 -14.70
N LYS A 192 -18.09 10.63 -15.65
CA LYS A 192 -18.36 10.67 -17.09
C LYS A 192 -18.37 9.29 -17.74
N THR A 193 -17.96 8.24 -17.03
CA THR A 193 -17.95 6.87 -17.55
C THR A 193 -19.13 6.06 -17.01
N ASP A 194 -19.40 4.91 -17.62
CA ASP A 194 -20.36 3.95 -17.06
C ASP A 194 -19.72 3.22 -15.88
N LEU A 195 -20.01 3.69 -14.67
CA LEU A 195 -19.49 3.16 -13.42
C LEU A 195 -19.98 1.74 -13.08
N THR A 196 -20.94 1.22 -13.84
CA THR A 196 -21.42 -0.16 -13.67
C THR A 196 -20.53 -1.18 -14.38
N VAL A 197 -19.80 -0.75 -15.41
CA VAL A 197 -18.93 -1.62 -16.22
C VAL A 197 -17.81 -2.19 -15.37
N PHE A 198 -17.70 -3.52 -15.34
CA PHE A 198 -16.65 -4.24 -14.66
C PHE A 198 -15.62 -4.76 -15.68
N PRO A 199 -14.45 -4.10 -15.83
CA PRO A 199 -13.44 -4.49 -16.80
C PRO A 199 -12.81 -5.82 -16.41
N ASN A 200 -12.63 -6.72 -17.37
CA ASN A 200 -12.15 -8.06 -17.04
C ASN A 200 -11.14 -8.74 -17.96
N SER A 201 -10.68 -8.04 -18.99
CA SER A 201 -9.66 -8.57 -19.90
C SER A 201 -8.26 -8.41 -19.29
N TYR A 202 -7.58 -9.53 -19.05
CA TYR A 202 -6.18 -9.51 -18.61
C TYR A 202 -5.28 -8.87 -19.67
N SER A 203 -5.52 -9.18 -20.95
CA SER A 203 -4.71 -8.61 -22.04
C SER A 203 -4.88 -7.10 -22.16
N ASP A 204 -6.09 -6.57 -21.94
CA ASP A 204 -6.33 -5.13 -21.99
C ASP A 204 -5.69 -4.42 -20.79
N MET A 205 -5.76 -5.04 -19.61
CA MET A 205 -5.04 -4.57 -18.42
C MET A 205 -3.53 -4.51 -18.68
N ILE A 206 -2.92 -5.57 -19.22
CA ILE A 206 -1.49 -5.53 -19.57
C ILE A 206 -1.21 -4.49 -20.65
N ALA A 207 -2.05 -4.38 -21.68
CA ALA A 207 -1.86 -3.42 -22.75
C ALA A 207 -1.85 -1.97 -22.25
N SER A 208 -2.60 -1.64 -21.20
CA SER A 208 -2.66 -0.29 -20.63
C SER A 208 -1.39 0.12 -19.87
N VAL A 209 -0.56 -0.84 -19.42
CA VAL A 209 0.65 -0.58 -18.61
C VAL A 209 1.95 -1.13 -19.19
N LYS A 210 1.92 -1.94 -20.26
CA LYS A 210 3.12 -2.62 -20.78
C LYS A 210 4.09 -1.72 -21.56
N THR A 211 3.63 -0.58 -22.09
CA THR A 211 4.50 0.28 -22.88
C THR A 211 5.57 0.94 -21.99
N GLY A 212 6.81 1.00 -22.46
CA GLY A 212 7.88 1.75 -21.79
C GLY A 212 7.77 3.26 -21.96
N ASN A 213 6.82 3.75 -22.77
CA ASN A 213 6.64 5.18 -23.01
C ASN A 213 5.73 5.81 -21.96
N LEU A 214 6.34 6.46 -20.96
CA LEU A 214 5.64 7.07 -19.83
C LEU A 214 4.65 8.17 -20.24
N THR A 215 4.91 8.88 -21.34
CA THR A 215 4.00 9.91 -21.86
C THR A 215 2.70 9.31 -22.38
N LEU A 216 2.75 8.12 -23.01
CA LEU A 216 1.56 7.43 -23.50
C LEU A 216 0.74 6.79 -22.38
N LEU A 217 1.40 6.39 -21.29
CA LEU A 217 0.72 5.81 -20.12
C LEU A 217 -0.15 6.84 -19.39
N GLY A 218 0.27 8.10 -19.36
CA GLY A 218 -0.25 9.07 -18.41
C GLY A 218 0.26 8.80 -16.99
N GLU A 219 -0.02 9.72 -16.06
CA GLU A 219 0.56 9.70 -14.71
C GLU A 219 0.22 8.40 -13.96
N ASP A 220 -1.04 7.97 -14.01
CA ASP A 220 -1.52 6.85 -13.20
C ASP A 220 -1.00 5.49 -13.69
N ASN A 221 -1.04 5.22 -15.00
CA ASN A 221 -0.48 3.97 -15.54
C ASN A 221 1.05 3.96 -15.49
N ALA A 222 1.72 5.12 -15.59
CA ALA A 222 3.16 5.22 -15.40
C ALA A 222 3.55 4.88 -13.95
N ALA A 223 2.78 5.35 -12.98
CA ALA A 223 2.95 4.99 -11.57
C ALA A 223 2.71 3.49 -11.34
N ALA A 224 1.62 2.93 -11.88
CA ALA A 224 1.33 1.50 -11.79
C ALA A 224 2.44 0.63 -12.41
N ARG A 225 2.94 1.00 -13.60
CA ARG A 225 4.09 0.32 -14.23
C ARG A 225 5.34 0.42 -13.36
N GLY A 226 5.63 1.60 -12.81
CA GLY A 226 6.77 1.82 -11.94
C GLY A 226 6.70 1.00 -10.65
N TRP A 227 5.51 0.89 -10.06
CA TRP A 227 5.25 0.02 -8.91
C TRP A 227 5.48 -1.44 -9.26
N MET A 228 4.91 -1.91 -10.36
CA MET A 228 5.10 -3.29 -10.82
C MET A 228 6.56 -3.57 -11.15
N TRP A 229 7.34 -2.61 -11.66
CA TRP A 229 8.77 -2.81 -11.87
C TRP A 229 9.52 -3.10 -10.57
N LEU A 230 9.20 -2.38 -9.48
CA LEU A 230 9.80 -2.63 -8.18
C LEU A 230 9.42 -4.01 -7.64
N CYS A 231 8.14 -4.36 -7.74
CA CYS A 231 7.64 -5.68 -7.31
C CYS A 231 8.29 -6.80 -8.11
N CYS A 232 8.40 -6.60 -9.43
CA CYS A 232 8.95 -7.54 -10.39
C CYS A 232 10.50 -7.54 -10.47
N ASN A 233 11.19 -6.84 -9.57
CA ASN A 233 12.66 -6.78 -9.60
C ASN A 233 13.29 -6.89 -8.22
N GLU A 234 12.75 -6.25 -7.19
CA GLU A 234 13.39 -6.15 -5.87
C GLU A 234 12.44 -6.49 -4.72
N VAL A 235 11.30 -5.82 -4.59
CA VAL A 235 10.57 -5.86 -3.31
C VAL A 235 9.60 -7.02 -3.15
N GLY A 236 9.12 -7.58 -4.26
CA GLY A 236 7.98 -8.47 -4.21
C GLY A 236 6.72 -7.70 -3.88
N PHE A 237 5.96 -8.13 -2.87
CA PHE A 237 4.67 -7.61 -2.45
C PHE A 237 3.51 -7.96 -3.38
N MET A 238 3.54 -9.17 -3.93
CA MET A 238 2.41 -9.69 -4.70
C MET A 238 1.29 -10.06 -3.73
N GLN A 239 0.21 -9.29 -3.73
CA GLN A 239 -0.90 -9.39 -2.77
C GLN A 239 -1.81 -10.56 -3.13
N THR A 240 -1.35 -11.77 -2.82
CA THR A 240 -2.11 -12.99 -3.09
C THR A 240 -3.21 -13.18 -2.05
N THR A 241 -4.08 -14.16 -2.29
CA THR A 241 -5.28 -14.40 -1.46
C THR A 241 -5.23 -15.71 -0.68
N GLU A 242 -4.09 -16.42 -0.70
CA GLU A 242 -3.98 -17.72 -0.05
C GLU A 242 -4.19 -17.65 1.47
N GLY A 243 -5.17 -18.40 2.00
CA GLY A 243 -5.31 -18.56 3.45
C GLY A 243 -6.19 -17.54 4.17
N GLY A 244 -7.14 -16.90 3.47
CA GLY A 244 -8.18 -16.04 4.06
C GLY A 244 -9.57 -16.19 3.40
N ILE A 245 -10.49 -15.25 3.69
CA ILE A 245 -11.88 -15.24 3.18
C ILE A 245 -12.01 -15.19 1.66
N PHE A 246 -10.99 -14.72 0.95
CA PHE A 246 -11.04 -14.60 -0.52
C PHE A 246 -10.77 -15.95 -1.22
N GLY A 247 -10.25 -16.95 -0.51
CA GLY A 247 -9.87 -18.25 -1.09
C GLY A 247 -8.65 -18.14 -2.01
N LYS A 248 -8.41 -19.13 -2.87
CA LYS A 248 -7.22 -19.16 -3.75
C LYS A 248 -7.48 -18.50 -5.10
N THR A 249 -8.12 -17.34 -5.09
CA THR A 249 -8.63 -16.70 -6.31
C THR A 249 -7.59 -15.89 -7.06
N VAL A 250 -6.59 -15.37 -6.35
CA VAL A 250 -5.48 -14.59 -6.89
C VAL A 250 -4.17 -15.26 -6.42
N PRO A 251 -3.65 -16.23 -7.19
CA PRO A 251 -2.41 -16.94 -6.86
C PRO A 251 -1.18 -16.13 -7.26
N LEU A 252 -0.01 -16.46 -6.68
CA LEU A 252 1.26 -15.80 -7.01
C LEU A 252 1.56 -15.82 -8.52
N GLN A 253 1.28 -16.94 -9.19
CA GLN A 253 1.55 -17.10 -10.63
C GLN A 253 0.91 -16.01 -11.49
N TYR A 254 -0.24 -15.47 -11.08
CA TYR A 254 -0.88 -14.35 -11.76
C TYR A 254 0.03 -13.12 -11.85
N TYR A 255 0.67 -12.77 -10.74
CA TYR A 255 1.59 -11.64 -10.70
C TYR A 255 2.91 -11.92 -11.43
N ILE A 256 3.39 -13.17 -11.42
CA ILE A 256 4.58 -13.58 -12.20
C ILE A 256 4.28 -13.47 -13.71
N ASP A 257 3.08 -13.86 -14.12
CA ASP A 257 2.60 -13.69 -15.50
C ASP A 257 2.56 -12.21 -15.87
N MET A 258 2.05 -11.33 -14.98
CA MET A 258 2.07 -9.88 -15.19
C MET A 258 3.49 -9.35 -15.37
N CYS A 259 4.44 -9.77 -14.53
CA CYS A 259 5.84 -9.37 -14.65
C CYS A 259 6.44 -9.75 -16.02
N THR A 260 6.17 -10.99 -16.44
CA THR A 260 6.65 -11.54 -17.72
C THR A 260 6.08 -10.76 -18.90
N ASP A 261 4.77 -10.49 -18.90
CA ASP A 261 4.09 -9.84 -20.02
C ASP A 261 4.31 -8.32 -20.06
N MET A 262 4.58 -7.69 -18.91
CA MET A 262 4.75 -6.24 -18.79
C MET A 262 6.18 -5.77 -19.10
N PHE A 263 7.19 -6.60 -18.81
CA PHE A 263 8.60 -6.19 -18.84
C PHE A 263 9.45 -6.98 -19.82
N ASP A 264 9.55 -8.30 -19.64
CA ASP A 264 10.31 -9.18 -20.53
C ASP A 264 10.03 -10.66 -20.17
N ALA A 265 10.14 -11.56 -21.15
CA ALA A 265 9.93 -12.99 -20.95
C ALA A 265 10.89 -13.62 -19.91
N SER A 266 12.02 -12.99 -19.63
CA SER A 266 12.98 -13.43 -18.62
C SER A 266 12.61 -13.04 -17.18
N VAL A 267 11.61 -12.17 -16.96
CA VAL A 267 11.18 -11.73 -15.62
C VAL A 267 10.25 -12.76 -14.99
N THR A 268 10.81 -13.93 -14.69
CA THR A 268 10.12 -15.08 -14.09
C THR A 268 10.38 -15.16 -12.57
N LEU A 269 9.75 -16.12 -11.89
CA LEU A 269 10.00 -16.36 -10.46
C LEU A 269 11.49 -16.65 -10.15
N ASP A 270 12.20 -17.31 -11.06
CA ASP A 270 13.63 -17.59 -10.94
C ASP A 270 14.50 -16.32 -11.06
N TYR A 271 14.03 -15.32 -11.82
CA TYR A 271 14.65 -14.00 -11.86
C TYR A 271 14.39 -13.22 -10.56
N LEU A 272 13.17 -13.28 -10.06
CA LEU A 272 12.68 -12.52 -8.90
C LEU A 272 13.30 -12.97 -7.58
N THR A 273 13.30 -14.29 -7.34
CA THR A 273 13.70 -14.90 -6.06
C THR A 273 15.08 -14.47 -5.57
N PRO A 274 16.17 -14.60 -6.35
CA PRO A 274 17.50 -14.22 -5.89
C PRO A 274 17.62 -12.69 -5.69
N ARG A 275 16.93 -11.88 -6.50
CA ARG A 275 16.98 -10.42 -6.38
C ARG A 275 16.23 -9.92 -5.16
N ASN A 276 15.06 -10.48 -4.87
CA ASN A 276 14.31 -10.19 -3.65
C ASN A 276 15.11 -10.57 -2.40
N LYS A 277 15.74 -11.75 -2.40
CA LYS A 277 16.64 -12.16 -1.32
C LYS A 277 17.84 -11.23 -1.16
N ALA A 278 18.42 -10.76 -2.26
CA ALA A 278 19.52 -9.81 -2.24
C ALA A 278 19.07 -8.44 -1.67
N ALA A 279 17.91 -7.94 -2.10
CA ALA A 279 17.32 -6.71 -1.57
C ALA A 279 17.01 -6.84 -0.07
N GLN A 280 16.38 -7.94 0.36
CA GLN A 280 16.09 -8.22 1.77
C GLN A 280 17.38 -8.26 2.60
N SER A 281 18.44 -8.89 2.08
CA SER A 281 19.74 -8.95 2.75
C SER A 281 20.43 -7.59 2.80
N TYR A 282 20.26 -6.77 1.75
CA TYR A 282 20.83 -5.43 1.68
C TYR A 282 20.13 -4.48 2.67
N TYR A 283 18.80 -4.47 2.71
CA TYR A 283 18.02 -3.56 3.55
C TYR A 283 17.74 -4.09 4.97
N GLY A 284 18.04 -5.35 5.24
CA GLY A 284 17.96 -6.00 6.56
C GLY A 284 16.65 -6.73 6.84
N GLY A 285 15.54 -6.35 6.18
CA GLY A 285 14.23 -6.90 6.51
C GLY A 285 13.66 -6.35 7.82
N SER A 286 12.42 -6.72 8.17
CA SER A 286 11.81 -6.37 9.46
C SER A 286 12.61 -6.89 10.66
N ASP A 287 13.25 -8.06 10.52
CA ASP A 287 13.84 -8.78 11.65
C ASP A 287 15.32 -8.46 11.89
N LYS A 288 15.96 -7.67 11.02
CA LYS A 288 17.35 -7.23 11.20
C LYS A 288 17.53 -5.73 10.93
N TYR A 289 16.45 -4.98 10.88
CA TYR A 289 16.51 -3.54 10.81
C TYR A 289 17.14 -2.98 12.10
N THR A 290 18.20 -2.19 11.97
CA THR A 290 19.06 -1.77 13.10
C THR A 290 19.40 -0.27 13.09
N ALA A 291 18.67 0.52 12.31
CA ALA A 291 18.90 1.96 12.24
C ALA A 291 18.49 2.67 13.53
N SER A 292 19.27 3.67 13.93
CA SER A 292 18.98 4.58 15.04
C SER A 292 18.20 5.81 14.57
N ASN A 293 17.52 6.48 15.49
CA ASN A 293 16.75 7.70 15.27
C ASN A 293 15.65 7.49 14.22
N VAL A 294 14.85 6.44 14.39
CA VAL A 294 13.76 6.09 13.46
C VAL A 294 12.48 5.88 14.23
N VAL A 295 11.39 6.51 13.75
CA VAL A 295 10.03 6.16 14.17
C VAL A 295 9.37 5.35 13.06
N LEU A 296 8.81 4.19 13.41
CA LEU A 296 8.19 3.23 12.49
C LEU A 296 6.71 3.04 12.87
N PRO A 297 5.84 4.05 12.65
CA PRO A 297 4.42 3.90 12.91
C PRO A 297 3.79 2.99 11.85
N ASN A 298 2.92 2.08 12.25
CA ASN A 298 2.07 1.29 11.37
C ASN A 298 0.63 1.31 11.90
N GLY A 299 -0.36 1.38 11.01
CA GLY A 299 -1.76 1.29 11.41
C GLY A 299 -2.18 -0.15 11.67
N SER A 300 -2.98 -0.41 12.70
CA SER A 300 -3.48 -1.77 12.97
C SER A 300 -4.55 -2.24 11.98
N LEU A 301 -5.15 -1.33 11.20
CA LEU A 301 -6.10 -1.63 10.11
C LEU A 301 -5.45 -1.45 8.73
N ASP A 302 -4.12 -1.35 8.69
CA ASP A 302 -3.37 -1.27 7.44
C ASP A 302 -2.83 -2.65 7.08
N PRO A 303 -3.30 -3.31 6.01
CA PRO A 303 -2.79 -4.63 5.62
C PRO A 303 -1.27 -4.71 5.47
N TRP A 304 -0.59 -3.60 5.18
CA TRP A 304 0.87 -3.54 5.08
C TRP A 304 1.60 -3.65 6.41
N HIS A 305 0.92 -3.43 7.54
CA HIS A 305 1.50 -3.56 8.87
C HIS A 305 2.08 -4.96 9.12
N ALA A 306 1.60 -5.98 8.40
CA ALA A 306 2.09 -7.36 8.46
C ALA A 306 3.55 -7.50 7.97
N LEU A 307 4.04 -6.57 7.15
CA LEU A 307 5.44 -6.49 6.71
C LEU A 307 6.23 -5.40 7.43
N GLY A 308 5.62 -4.74 8.42
CA GLY A 308 6.24 -3.71 9.23
C GLY A 308 7.34 -4.26 10.14
N CYS A 309 8.17 -3.36 10.67
CA CYS A 309 9.18 -3.71 11.66
C CYS A 309 8.70 -3.31 13.06
N TYR A 310 8.71 -4.27 13.98
CA TYR A 310 8.36 -4.08 15.39
C TYR A 310 9.53 -4.32 16.34
N LEU A 311 10.75 -4.34 15.81
CA LEU A 311 11.95 -4.46 16.63
C LEU A 311 12.23 -3.18 17.39
N ASN A 312 12.36 -3.32 18.71
CA ASN A 312 12.87 -2.28 19.59
C ASN A 312 14.26 -2.69 20.07
N ASN A 313 15.22 -2.71 19.14
CA ASN A 313 16.57 -3.25 19.34
C ASN A 313 17.66 -2.18 19.48
N THR A 314 17.34 -0.90 19.29
CA THR A 314 18.23 0.22 19.61
C THR A 314 17.54 1.19 20.55
N ALA A 315 18.30 2.01 21.27
CA ALA A 315 17.74 3.02 22.18
C ALA A 315 16.89 4.09 21.46
N THR A 316 16.99 4.21 20.13
CA THR A 316 16.30 5.27 19.36
C THR A 316 15.56 4.73 18.12
N THR A 317 15.19 3.45 18.12
CA THR A 317 14.22 2.88 17.17
C THR A 317 12.86 2.76 17.86
N TYR A 318 11.84 3.40 17.31
CA TYR A 318 10.51 3.48 17.91
C TYR A 318 9.46 2.86 16.99
N PRO A 319 9.27 1.53 17.01
CA PRO A 319 8.13 0.89 16.38
C PRO A 319 6.84 1.22 17.12
N ILE A 320 5.80 1.64 16.39
CA ILE A 320 4.51 2.01 16.98
C ILE A 320 3.40 1.36 16.15
N LEU A 321 2.63 0.45 16.77
CA LEU A 321 1.37 -0.01 16.18
C LEU A 321 0.24 0.91 16.66
N ILE A 322 -0.42 1.59 15.74
CA ILE A 322 -1.47 2.56 16.02
C ILE A 322 -2.83 1.88 15.88
N ASN A 323 -3.45 1.57 17.02
CA ASN A 323 -4.72 0.85 17.05
C ASN A 323 -5.85 1.66 16.39
N GLY A 324 -6.59 1.00 15.50
CA GLY A 324 -7.78 1.53 14.84
C GLY A 324 -7.51 2.49 13.68
N THR A 325 -6.28 2.53 13.16
CA THR A 325 -5.91 3.40 12.04
C THR A 325 -5.46 2.58 10.84
N ALA A 326 -5.72 3.10 9.65
CA ALA A 326 -5.30 2.50 8.40
C ALA A 326 -4.04 3.16 7.84
N HIS A 327 -3.79 2.95 6.55
CA HIS A 327 -2.53 3.26 5.91
C HIS A 327 -2.14 4.74 6.02
N CYS A 328 -0.97 5.00 6.61
CA CYS A 328 -0.39 6.33 6.79
C CYS A 328 -1.27 7.36 7.53
N SER A 329 -2.22 6.93 8.34
CA SER A 329 -3.17 7.81 9.03
C SER A 329 -2.51 8.92 9.86
N ASP A 330 -1.34 8.64 10.44
CA ASP A 330 -0.55 9.60 11.23
C ASP A 330 -0.06 10.80 10.41
N MET A 331 0.03 10.66 9.08
CA MET A 331 0.54 11.67 8.15
C MET A 331 -0.53 12.67 7.68
N TYR A 332 -1.81 12.35 7.83
CA TYR A 332 -2.91 13.22 7.40
C TYR A 332 -3.29 14.25 8.48
N PRO A 333 -3.95 15.37 8.09
CA PRO A 333 -4.49 16.32 9.06
C PRO A 333 -5.50 15.67 10.01
N ALA A 334 -5.64 16.25 11.20
CA ALA A 334 -6.68 15.83 12.13
C ALA A 334 -8.09 16.12 11.57
N TYR A 335 -9.04 15.25 11.89
CA TYR A 335 -10.44 15.41 11.51
C TYR A 335 -11.39 14.96 12.63
N ASP A 336 -12.63 15.44 12.58
CA ASP A 336 -13.64 15.11 13.59
C ASP A 336 -14.00 13.62 13.53
N GLY A 337 -13.82 12.91 14.65
CA GLY A 337 -14.06 11.48 14.75
C GLY A 337 -12.87 10.61 14.31
N GLU A 338 -11.67 11.18 14.20
CA GLU A 338 -10.46 10.39 13.94
C GLU A 338 -10.19 9.34 15.04
N PRO A 339 -9.55 8.20 14.70
CA PRO A 339 -9.17 7.19 15.68
C PRO A 339 -8.44 7.79 16.88
N SER A 340 -8.92 7.48 18.09
CA SER A 340 -8.46 8.12 19.34
C SER A 340 -6.96 8.01 19.59
N ALA A 341 -6.29 6.98 19.05
CA ALA A 341 -4.85 6.78 19.18
C ALA A 341 -4.01 7.83 18.41
N LEU A 342 -4.54 8.43 17.34
CA LEU A 342 -3.78 9.32 16.45
C LEU A 342 -3.26 10.57 17.15
N VAL A 343 -4.07 11.19 18.01
CA VAL A 343 -3.66 12.42 18.71
C VAL A 343 -2.42 12.17 19.57
N GLY A 344 -2.45 11.07 20.34
CA GLY A 344 -1.34 10.67 21.20
C GLY A 344 -0.10 10.26 20.39
N VAL A 345 -0.27 9.46 19.35
CA VAL A 345 0.86 8.98 18.55
C VAL A 345 1.50 10.12 17.74
N ARG A 346 0.72 11.02 17.14
CA ARG A 346 1.28 12.22 16.46
C ARG A 346 2.08 13.09 17.44
N ALA A 347 1.67 13.18 18.71
CA ALA A 347 2.44 13.88 19.73
C ALA A 347 3.77 13.15 20.07
N GLN A 348 3.76 11.82 20.16
CA GLN A 348 4.97 11.00 20.36
C GLN A 348 5.94 11.15 19.19
N ILE A 349 5.46 11.01 17.94
CA ILE A 349 6.26 11.20 16.72
C ILE A 349 6.91 12.59 16.73
N LYS A 350 6.15 13.65 17.00
CA LYS A 350 6.69 15.02 17.12
C LYS A 350 7.73 15.15 18.23
N GLY A 351 7.57 14.42 19.35
CA GLY A 351 8.54 14.36 20.43
C GLY A 351 9.87 13.77 19.96
N HIS A 352 9.85 12.57 19.38
CA HIS A 352 11.04 11.90 18.87
C HIS A 352 11.73 12.71 17.76
N VAL A 353 10.98 13.27 16.81
CA VAL A 353 11.52 14.15 15.77
C VAL A 353 12.24 15.35 16.37
N ARG A 354 11.69 15.98 17.41
CA ARG A 354 12.37 17.08 18.12
C ARG A 354 13.65 16.62 18.79
N ASP A 355 13.67 15.41 19.35
CA ASP A 355 14.87 14.86 19.98
C ASP A 355 15.95 14.54 18.94
N PHE A 356 15.59 14.08 17.75
CA PHE A 356 16.54 13.83 16.64
C PHE A 356 17.19 15.11 16.12
N ILE A 357 16.45 16.24 16.11
CA ILE A 357 16.93 17.53 15.60
C ILE A 357 17.78 18.27 16.64
N LYS A 358 17.82 17.81 17.91
CA LYS A 358 18.74 18.40 18.90
C LYS A 358 20.17 18.05 18.50
N TYR A 359 20.87 19.06 18.00
CA TYR A 359 22.29 18.99 17.63
C TYR A 359 23.13 18.44 18.79
N ASP A 360 23.69 17.24 18.60
CA ASP A 360 24.76 16.70 19.43
C ASP A 360 26.10 16.95 18.72
N PRO A 361 26.95 17.87 19.20
CA PRO A 361 28.24 18.16 18.56
C PRO A 361 29.20 16.95 18.52
N VAL A 362 28.98 15.94 19.36
CA VAL A 362 29.82 14.74 19.48
C VAL A 362 29.34 13.63 18.55
N ALA A 363 28.02 13.49 18.35
CA ALA A 363 27.43 12.49 17.45
C ALA A 363 27.20 13.00 16.02
N ASP A 364 26.88 14.29 15.86
CA ASP A 364 26.49 14.94 14.60
C ASP A 364 27.58 15.87 14.03
N GLY A 365 28.69 16.06 14.75
CA GLY A 365 29.84 16.85 14.31
C GLY A 365 30.76 16.09 13.35
N PRO A 366 31.52 16.76 12.47
CA PRO A 366 32.51 16.11 11.63
C PRO A 366 33.53 15.37 12.50
N GLY A 367 33.62 14.05 12.34
CA GLY A 367 34.48 13.19 13.13
C GLY A 367 35.94 13.64 13.07
N GLY A 368 36.43 14.19 14.19
CA GLY A 368 37.82 14.36 14.57
C GLY A 368 38.87 14.51 13.46
N SER A 369 39.02 15.71 12.90
CA SER A 369 40.33 16.36 12.79
C SER A 369 40.11 17.87 12.68
N GLY A 370 40.76 18.62 13.57
CA GLY A 370 40.39 19.98 13.94
C GLY A 370 40.17 20.94 12.77
N PHE A 371 38.96 21.49 12.72
CA PHE A 371 38.71 22.81 12.14
C PHE A 371 37.90 23.62 13.14
N SER A 372 38.58 24.57 13.79
CA SER A 372 37.94 25.60 14.58
C SER A 372 37.21 26.54 13.62
N ILE A 373 35.88 26.53 13.61
CA ILE A 373 35.10 27.57 12.95
C ILE A 373 34.15 28.21 13.96
N SER A 374 34.42 29.49 14.16
CA SER A 374 33.70 30.46 14.99
C SER A 374 32.19 30.41 14.78
N LEU A 375 31.44 30.61 15.87
CA LEU A 375 30.01 30.87 15.92
C LEU A 375 29.57 31.80 14.79
N PHE A 376 28.64 31.32 13.95
CA PHE A 376 27.64 32.17 13.31
C PHE A 376 26.28 31.47 13.38
N THR A 377 25.49 31.94 14.34
CA THR A 377 24.05 31.75 14.43
C THR A 377 23.36 32.25 13.16
N SER A 378 22.69 31.36 12.44
CA SER A 378 21.64 31.71 11.48
C SER A 378 20.50 30.69 11.61
N PHE A 379 19.52 31.04 12.45
CA PHE A 379 18.18 30.44 12.39
C PHE A 379 17.53 30.87 11.06
N LEU A 380 17.23 29.92 10.17
CA LEU A 380 16.30 30.17 9.07
C LEU A 380 15.00 29.41 9.34
N ILE A 381 14.09 30.09 10.04
CA ILE A 381 12.68 29.70 10.14
C ILE A 381 11.99 30.26 8.90
N LEU A 382 11.68 29.42 7.91
CA LEU A 382 10.76 29.78 6.84
C LEU A 382 9.33 29.40 7.27
N LEU A 383 8.77 30.26 8.10
CA LEU A 383 7.34 30.46 8.25
C LEU A 383 6.87 31.32 7.08
N LEU A 384 6.07 30.77 6.17
CA LEU A 384 5.16 31.57 5.35
C LEU A 384 3.75 30.98 5.45
N SER A 385 3.00 31.55 6.39
CA SER A 385 1.55 31.52 6.42
C SER A 385 1.01 32.81 5.77
N ARG A 386 0.03 32.64 4.87
CA ARG A 386 -0.98 33.61 4.38
C ARG A 386 -0.51 34.78 3.50
N MET A 387 -0.79 34.66 2.20
CA MET A 387 -1.91 35.37 1.55
C MET A 387 -2.68 34.41 0.64
#